data_AF-A0A535KJJ2-F1
#
_entry.id   AF-A0A535KJJ2-F1
#
_cell.length_a   1.000
_cell.length_b   1.000
_cell.length_c   1.000
_cell.angle_alpha   90.00
_cell.angle_beta   90.00
_cell.angle_gamma   90.00
#
_symmetry.space_group_name_H-M   'P 1'
#
loop_
_entity.id
_entity.type
_entity.pdbx_description
1 polymer ?
#
loop_
_entity_poly.entity_id
_entity_poly.type
_entity_poly.pdbx_seq_one_letter_code
_entity_poly.pdbx_strand_id
1 'polypeptide(L)'
;MPVRGIRGATTASGNTAEAIMEATEELLQELVGLNDLDPTEIASAFFTTTPDLNAEFPAHAARRLGWLGVPMLCGHDMEVRQPNPRGVPMCVRVLLMYNTPRPQSAM
;
A
#
# COMPACT_ATOMS: atom_id res chain seq x y z
N MET A 1 16.53 8.55 -14.55
CA MET A 1 16.17 7.18 -14.11
C MET A 1 14.68 6.99 -14.37
N PRO A 2 14.20 5.84 -14.87
CA PRO A 2 12.77 5.62 -15.04
C PRO A 2 12.07 5.33 -13.70
N VAL A 3 10.74 5.49 -13.68
CA VAL A 3 9.90 5.17 -12.53
C VAL A 3 9.18 3.84 -12.79
N ARG A 4 9.03 3.01 -11.75
CA ARG A 4 8.30 1.74 -11.78
C ARG A 4 7.21 1.71 -10.73
N GLY A 5 6.08 1.13 -11.11
CA GLY A 5 5.00 0.82 -10.18
C GLY A 5 5.25 -0.51 -9.49
N ILE A 6 5.16 -0.54 -8.15
CA ILE A 6 5.16 -1.78 -7.35
C ILE A 6 3.81 -1.84 -6.63
N ARG A 7 3.12 -2.97 -6.78
CA ARG A 7 1.77 -3.17 -6.23
C ARG A 7 1.82 -4.10 -5.04
N GLY A 8 1.06 -3.75 -4.00
CA GLY A 8 0.77 -4.62 -2.87
C GLY A 8 -0.70 -4.58 -2.51
N ALA A 9 -1.19 -5.65 -1.89
CA ALA A 9 -2.52 -5.73 -1.31
C ALA A 9 -2.52 -6.68 -0.12
N THR A 10 -3.30 -6.34 0.90
CA THR A 10 -3.54 -7.17 2.08
C THR A 10 -4.98 -6.98 2.56
N THR A 11 -5.42 -7.75 3.54
CA THR A 11 -6.72 -7.58 4.20
C THR A 11 -6.52 -7.34 5.69
N ALA A 12 -7.18 -6.32 6.23
CA ALA A 12 -7.21 -6.09 7.66
C ALA A 12 -8.16 -7.10 8.34
N SER A 13 -7.84 -7.49 9.57
CA SER A 13 -8.66 -8.39 10.39
C SER A 13 -9.97 -7.76 10.88
N GLY A 14 -10.06 -6.43 10.84
CA GLY A 14 -11.21 -5.65 11.27
C GLY A 14 -11.11 -4.18 10.89
N ASN A 15 -12.20 -3.42 11.08
CA ASN A 15 -12.22 -1.97 10.86
C ASN A 15 -11.88 -1.25 12.17
N THR A 16 -10.63 -1.43 12.60
CA THR A 16 -10.04 -0.70 13.73
C THR A 16 -8.74 -0.05 13.28
N ALA A 17 -8.30 0.98 13.98
CA ALA A 17 -7.05 1.65 13.65
C ALA A 17 -5.88 0.67 13.73
N GLU A 18 -5.83 -0.16 14.77
CA GLU A 18 -4.80 -1.16 14.99
C GLU A 18 -4.74 -2.18 13.83
N ALA A 19 -5.89 -2.74 13.43
CA ALA A 19 -5.94 -3.75 12.37
C ALA A 19 -5.53 -3.21 10.99
N ILE A 20 -5.92 -1.97 10.67
CA ILE A 20 -5.50 -1.31 9.42
C ILE A 20 -3.99 -1.03 9.44
N MET A 21 -3.49 -0.59 10.59
CA MET A 21 -2.08 -0.26 10.77
C MET A 21 -1.19 -1.50 10.70
N GLU A 22 -1.50 -2.55 11.45
CA GLU A 22 -0.74 -3.80 11.46
C GLU A 22 -0.66 -4.41 10.05
N ALA A 23 -1.80 -4.54 9.37
CA ALA A 23 -1.83 -5.09 8.02
C ALA A 23 -1.03 -4.22 7.03
N THR A 24 -1.11 -2.90 7.15
CA THR A 24 -0.35 -2.00 6.27
C THR A 24 1.15 -2.03 6.56
N GLU A 25 1.55 -2.07 7.83
CA GLU A 25 2.97 -2.16 8.23
C GLU A 25 3.60 -3.46 7.69
N GLU A 26 2.94 -4.60 7.89
CA GLU A 26 3.37 -5.90 7.36
C GLU A 26 3.52 -5.85 5.84
N LEU A 27 2.49 -5.38 5.12
CA LEU A 27 2.52 -5.25 3.67
C LEU A 27 3.71 -4.40 3.17
N LEU A 28 3.97 -3.27 3.81
CA LEU A 28 5.05 -2.37 3.41
C LEU A 28 6.43 -2.97 3.69
N GLN A 29 6.60 -3.65 4.84
CA GLN A 29 7.84 -4.36 5.17
C GLN A 29 8.13 -5.48 4.18
N GLU A 30 7.13 -6.28 3.81
CA GLU A 30 7.28 -7.33 2.80
C GLU A 30 7.63 -6.76 1.43
N LEU A 31 6.96 -5.69 0.99
CA LEU A 31 7.27 -5.05 -0.29
C LEU A 31 8.72 -4.56 -0.34
N VAL A 32 9.19 -3.92 0.73
CA VAL A 32 10.58 -3.44 0.84
C VAL A 32 11.54 -4.62 0.82
N GLY A 33 11.30 -5.65 1.65
CA GLY A 33 12.21 -6.79 1.78
C GLY A 33 12.29 -7.65 0.52
N LEU A 34 11.16 -7.95 -0.14
CA LEU A 34 11.11 -8.78 -1.34
C LEU A 34 11.72 -8.11 -2.57
N ASN A 35 11.70 -6.77 -2.62
CA ASN A 35 12.19 -6.02 -3.77
C ASN A 35 13.54 -5.33 -3.53
N ASP A 36 14.11 -5.44 -2.32
CA ASP A 36 15.32 -4.75 -1.90
C ASP A 36 15.23 -3.23 -2.15
N LEU A 37 14.15 -2.62 -1.63
CA LEU A 37 13.86 -1.20 -1.85
C LEU A 37 14.57 -0.32 -0.83
N ASP A 38 15.13 0.80 -1.30
CA ASP A 38 15.54 1.90 -0.44
C ASP A 38 14.35 2.88 -0.31
N PRO A 39 13.77 3.09 0.89
CA PRO A 39 12.69 4.05 1.07
C PRO A 39 12.98 5.47 0.57
N THR A 40 14.26 5.87 0.50
CA THR A 40 14.68 7.18 0.00
C THR A 40 14.53 7.34 -1.52
N GLU A 41 14.44 6.22 -2.26
CA GLU A 41 14.22 6.19 -3.71
C GLU A 41 12.72 6.09 -4.09
N ILE A 42 11.82 6.03 -3.10
CA ILE A 42 10.37 6.05 -3.32
C ILE A 42 9.94 7.48 -3.71
N ALA A 43 9.50 7.64 -4.95
CA ALA A 43 9.00 8.92 -5.46
C ALA A 43 7.64 9.30 -4.85
N SER A 44 6.74 8.33 -4.68
CA SER A 44 5.45 8.50 -3.99
C SER A 44 4.78 7.17 -3.69
N ALA A 45 3.77 7.19 -2.80
CA ALA A 45 2.90 6.04 -2.56
C ALA A 45 1.42 6.44 -2.59
N PHE A 46 0.61 5.64 -3.29
CA PHE A 46 -0.83 5.79 -3.33
C PHE A 46 -1.50 4.59 -2.67
N PHE A 47 -2.22 4.85 -1.58
CA PHE A 47 -2.94 3.84 -0.81
C PHE A 47 -4.43 3.90 -1.14
N THR A 48 -5.06 2.75 -1.24
CA THR A 48 -6.52 2.66 -1.31
C THR A 48 -7.04 1.65 -0.32
N THR A 49 -8.18 1.94 0.30
CA THR A 49 -8.95 0.96 1.06
C THR A 49 -10.28 0.67 0.40
N THR A 50 -10.86 -0.50 0.63
CA THR A 50 -12.30 -0.66 0.38
C THR A 50 -13.11 0.22 1.34
N PRO A 51 -14.33 0.66 0.96
CA PRO A 51 -15.12 1.61 1.78
C PRO A 51 -15.53 1.10 3.17
N ASP A 52 -15.42 -0.19 3.43
CA ASP A 52 -15.66 -0.85 4.72
C ASP A 52 -14.49 -0.69 5.71
N LEU A 53 -13.37 -0.10 5.29
CA LEU A 53 -12.26 0.35 6.16
C LEU A 53 -12.19 1.87 6.23
N ASN A 54 -12.56 2.43 7.38
CA ASN A 54 -12.62 3.87 7.62
C ASN A 54 -12.12 4.30 9.00
N ALA A 55 -11.51 3.40 9.78
CA ALA A 55 -11.04 3.69 11.13
C ALA A 55 -9.67 4.39 11.20
N GLU A 56 -8.82 4.30 10.16
CA GLU A 56 -7.50 4.93 10.10
C GLU A 56 -6.98 5.05 8.66
N PHE A 57 -6.03 5.95 8.41
CA PHE A 57 -5.30 6.11 7.16
C PHE A 57 -4.11 5.12 7.07
N PRO A 58 -4.04 4.28 6.01
CA PRO A 58 -2.90 3.39 5.79
C PRO A 58 -1.54 4.11 5.72
N ALA A 59 -1.50 5.35 5.21
CA ALA A 59 -0.26 6.13 5.15
C ALA A 59 0.35 6.44 6.54
N HIS A 60 -0.42 6.31 7.63
CA HIS A 60 0.13 6.44 8.98
C HIS A 60 1.13 5.31 9.32
N ALA A 61 0.89 4.08 8.83
CA ALA A 61 1.81 2.95 8.98
C ALA A 61 3.18 3.23 8.36
N ALA A 62 3.19 3.76 7.12
CA ALA A 62 4.41 4.14 6.45
C ALA A 62 5.23 5.18 7.24
N ARG A 63 4.56 6.15 7.90
CA ARG A 63 5.25 7.13 8.76
C ARG A 63 5.92 6.49 9.97
N ARG A 64 5.30 5.48 10.59
CA ARG A 64 5.90 4.72 11.71
C ARG A 64 7.11 3.91 11.26
N LEU A 65 7.13 3.47 10.01
CA LEU A 65 8.30 2.85 9.37
C LEU A 65 9.38 3.87 8.93
N GLY A 66 9.21 5.16 9.25
CA GLY A 66 10.20 6.20 8.95
C GLY A 66 10.07 6.86 7.58
N TRP A 67 8.98 6.62 6.83
CA TRP A 67 8.73 7.26 5.53
C TRP A 67 8.25 8.70 5.71
N LEU A 68 9.08 9.54 6.33
CA LEU A 68 8.74 10.92 6.69
C LEU A 68 8.86 11.88 5.50
N GLY A 69 9.71 11.56 4.53
CA GLY A 69 9.93 12.37 3.32
C GLY A 69 9.16 11.91 2.08
N VAL A 70 8.51 10.74 2.13
CA VAL A 70 7.78 10.18 0.99
C VAL A 70 6.42 10.89 0.87
N PRO A 71 6.06 11.46 -0.29
CA PRO A 71 4.73 12.00 -0.51
C PRO A 71 3.72 10.84 -0.65
N MET A 72 2.68 10.87 0.16
CA MET A 72 1.69 9.80 0.25
C MET A 72 0.27 10.34 0.15
N LEU A 73 -0.61 9.59 -0.52
CA LEU A 73 -2.02 9.91 -0.64
C LEU A 73 -2.87 8.67 -0.37
N CYS A 74 -4.02 8.85 0.26
CA CYS A 74 -4.99 7.80 0.52
C CYS A 74 -6.30 8.11 -0.19
N GLY A 75 -6.98 7.07 -0.65
CA GLY A 75 -8.35 7.15 -1.17
C GLY A 75 -9.12 5.87 -0.89
N HIS A 76 -10.38 5.83 -1.32
CA HIS A 76 -11.14 4.58 -1.38
C HIS A 76 -11.09 4.00 -2.79
N ASP A 77 -11.05 2.68 -2.86
CA ASP A 77 -11.13 1.92 -4.11
C ASP A 77 -12.59 1.84 -4.60
N MET A 78 -12.77 1.34 -5.82
CA MET A 78 -14.09 1.05 -6.38
C MET A 78 -14.86 0.06 -5.49
N GLU A 79 -16.13 0.36 -5.22
CA GLU A 79 -17.02 -0.51 -4.45
C GLU A 79 -17.58 -1.64 -5.33
N VAL A 80 -16.75 -2.65 -5.61
CA VAL A 80 -17.15 -3.83 -6.37
C VAL A 80 -17.91 -4.79 -5.45
N ARG A 81 -19.24 -4.86 -5.62
CA ARG A 81 -20.12 -5.72 -4.79
C ARG A 81 -20.22 -7.16 -5.30
N GLN A 82 -20.63 -8.04 -4.40
CA GLN A 82 -20.97 -9.43 -4.68
C GLN A 82 -22.14 -9.53 -5.69
N PRO A 83 -22.22 -10.63 -6.48
CA PRO A 83 -21.45 -11.87 -6.42
C PRO A 83 -20.11 -11.84 -7.19
N ASN A 84 -19.58 -10.66 -7.55
CA ASN A 84 -18.28 -10.58 -8.22
C ASN A 84 -17.16 -11.00 -7.26
N PRO A 85 -16.46 -12.13 -7.51
CA PRO A 85 -15.45 -12.65 -6.57
C PRO A 85 -14.20 -11.77 -6.47
N ARG A 86 -14.05 -10.77 -7.36
CA ARG A 86 -12.96 -9.77 -7.28
C ARG A 86 -13.22 -8.69 -6.23
N GLY A 87 -14.44 -8.57 -5.70
CA GLY A 87 -14.78 -7.69 -4.59
C GLY A 87 -14.28 -8.26 -3.27
N VAL A 88 -13.02 -7.99 -2.93
CA VAL A 88 -12.39 -8.43 -1.67
C VAL A 88 -12.66 -7.40 -0.58
N PRO A 89 -13.43 -7.73 0.48
CA PRO A 89 -13.72 -6.81 1.58
C PRO A 89 -12.49 -6.55 2.45
N MET A 90 -12.54 -5.50 3.26
CA MET A 90 -11.51 -5.17 4.25
C MET A 90 -10.10 -5.05 3.67
N CYS A 91 -9.99 -4.61 2.42
CA CYS A 91 -8.74 -4.67 1.68
C CYS A 91 -8.02 -3.32 1.67
N VAL A 92 -6.72 -3.36 1.97
CA VAL A 92 -5.79 -2.26 1.79
C VAL A 92 -4.91 -2.57 0.58
N ARG A 93 -4.73 -1.60 -0.32
CA ARG A 93 -3.84 -1.71 -1.47
C ARG A 93 -2.88 -0.54 -1.50
N VAL A 94 -1.71 -0.77 -2.07
CA VAL A 94 -0.70 0.26 -2.32
C VAL A 94 -0.15 0.16 -3.73
N LEU A 95 0.08 1.32 -4.34
CA LEU A 95 0.92 1.49 -5.52
C LEU A 95 2.09 2.40 -5.14
N LEU A 96 3.28 1.82 -5.08
CA LEU A 96 4.53 2.56 -4.90
C LEU A 96 5.05 3.00 -6.26
N MET A 97 5.48 4.26 -6.35
CA MET A 97 6.21 4.80 -7.50
C MET A 97 7.68 4.84 -7.11
N TYR A 98 8.50 3.94 -7.66
CA TYR A 98 9.89 3.76 -7.26
C TYR A 98 10.85 4.19 -8.37
N ASN A 99 11.87 4.97 -8.02
CA ASN A 99 12.93 5.33 -8.95
C ASN A 99 13.91 4.16 -9.07
N THR A 100 14.03 3.58 -10.27
CA THR A 100 14.98 2.45 -10.46
C THR A 100 15.38 2.28 -11.92
N PRO A 101 16.62 1.86 -12.21
CA PRO A 101 17.01 1.44 -13.56
C PRO A 101 16.43 0.08 -13.97
N ARG A 102 15.88 -0.71 -13.03
CA ARG A 102 15.35 -2.06 -13.32
C ARG A 102 14.27 -2.02 -14.41
N PRO A 103 14.30 -2.93 -15.39
CA PRO A 103 13.21 -3.08 -16.35
C PRO A 103 11.95 -3.60 -15.65
N GLN A 104 10.78 -3.34 -16.21
CA GLN A 104 9.49 -3.78 -15.64
C GLN A 104 9.42 -5.30 -15.44
N SER A 105 10.05 -6.09 -16.30
CA SER A 105 10.09 -7.56 -16.23
C SER A 105 10.93 -8.09 -15.06
N ALA A 106 11.70 -7.23 -14.40
CA ALA A 106 12.53 -7.54 -13.25
C ALA A 106 12.11 -6.72 -12.04
N MET A 107 10.91 -6.11 -12.05
CA MET A 107 10.25 -5.57 -10.87
C MET A 107 9.45 -6.68 -10.24
#